data_AF-A0A942RF50-F1
#
_entry.id   AF-A0A942RF50-F1
#
_cell.length_a   1.000
_cell.length_b   1.000
_cell.length_c   1.000
_cell.angle_alpha   90.00
_cell.angle_beta   90.00
_cell.angle_gamma   90.00
#
_symmetry.space_group_name_H-M   'P 1'
#
loop_
_entity.id
_entity.type
_entity.pdbx_description
1 polymer ?
#
loop_
_entity_poly.entity_id
_entity_poly.type
_entity_poly.pdbx_seq_one_letter_code
_entity_poly.pdbx_strand_id
1 'polypeptide(L)' 'MDLQINLEQFEKTIDNKLGTILFHRPGFQGIPDEVLHGDGYTVELKNREVVIIDIYNPSSMMTKVIGEDFQRKAA' A
#
# COMPACT_ATOMS: atom_id res chain seq x y z
N MET A 1 -8.54 13.52 6.11
CA MET A 1 -9.24 13.04 4.90
C MET A 1 -9.25 11.54 5.01
N ASP A 2 -10.41 10.92 5.06
CA ASP A 2 -10.50 9.47 5.26
C ASP A 2 -10.44 8.77 3.90
N LEU A 3 -9.30 8.14 3.64
CA LEU A 3 -9.11 7.28 2.48
C LEU A 3 -9.93 6.01 2.67
N GLN A 4 -10.95 5.81 1.85
CA GLN A 4 -11.72 4.58 1.84
C GLN A 4 -11.01 3.54 0.97
N ILE A 5 -10.44 2.52 1.61
CA ILE A 5 -9.82 1.38 0.93
C ILE A 5 -10.72 0.17 1.14
N ASN A 6 -11.29 -0.35 0.06
CA ASN A 6 -11.92 -1.66 0.06
C ASN A 6 -10.94 -2.69 -0.51
N LEU A 7 -10.34 -3.49 0.37
CA LEU A 7 -9.32 -4.46 0.01
C LEU A 7 -9.84 -5.57 -0.93
N GLU A 8 -11.14 -5.85 -0.93
CA GLU A 8 -11.75 -6.86 -1.82
C GLU A 8 -11.70 -6.45 -3.29
N GLN A 9 -11.49 -5.16 -3.57
CA GLN A 9 -11.38 -4.62 -4.93
C GLN A 9 -9.98 -4.74 -5.52
N PHE A 10 -9.02 -5.31 -4.79
CA PHE A 10 -7.63 -5.39 -5.21
C PHE A 10 -7.20 -6.83 -5.48
N GLU A 11 -6.44 -7.01 -6.55
CA GLU A 11 -5.65 -8.20 -6.77
C GLU A 11 -4.26 -8.03 -6.18
N LYS A 12 -3.76 -9.10 -5.55
CA LYS A 12 -2.44 -9.13 -4.91
C LYS A 12 -1.47 -9.97 -5.72
N THR A 13 -0.35 -9.36 -6.08
CA THR A 13 0.81 -10.02 -6.70
C THR A 13 2.00 -9.94 -5.75
N ILE A 14 2.74 -11.03 -5.60
CA ILE A 14 3.96 -11.08 -4.78
C ILE A 14 5.14 -11.44 -5.69
N ASP A 15 6.16 -10.58 -5.73
CA ASP A 15 7.45 -10.93 -6.31
C ASP A 15 8.41 -11.38 -5.21
N ASN A 16 8.59 -12.69 -5.10
CA ASN A 16 9.48 -13.28 -4.10
C ASN A 16 10.97 -13.02 -4.35
N LYS A 17 11.38 -12.64 -5.57
CA LYS A 17 12.78 -12.33 -5.87
C LYS A 17 13.14 -10.94 -5.38
N LEU A 18 12.24 -9.99 -5.60
CA LEU A 18 12.42 -8.60 -5.18
C LEU A 18 11.91 -8.35 -3.76
N GLY A 19 11.15 -9.31 -3.21
CA GLY A 19 10.53 -9.17 -1.90
C GLY A 19 9.43 -8.10 -1.91
N THR A 20 8.77 -7.88 -3.04
CA THR A 20 7.76 -6.82 -3.19
C THR A 20 6.35 -7.39 -3.23
N ILE A 21 5.39 -6.58 -2.79
CA ILE A 21 3.96 -6.92 -2.81
C ILE A 21 3.23 -5.79 -3.51
N LEU A 22 2.51 -6.13 -4.58
CA LEU A 22 1.69 -5.19 -5.34
C LEU A 22 0.22 -5.51 -5.11
N PHE A 23 -0.54 -4.54 -4.64
CA PHE A 23 -2.00 -4.54 -4.69
C PHE A 23 -2.44 -3.61 -5.80
N HIS A 24 -3.27 -4.07 -6.72
CA HIS A 24 -3.76 -3.25 -7.82
C HIS A 24 -5.24 -3.53 -8.09
N ARG A 25 -5.99 -2.52 -8.52
CA ARG A 25 -7.38 -2.72 -8.96
C ARG A 25 -7.39 -3.40 -10.34
N PRO A 26 -8.05 -4.56 -10.48
CA PRO A 26 -8.14 -5.24 -11.76
C PRO A 26 -8.90 -4.36 -12.75
N GLY A 27 -8.35 -4.23 -13.96
CA GLY A 27 -8.94 -3.42 -15.02
C GLY A 27 -8.69 -1.91 -14.90
N PHE A 28 -7.93 -1.44 -13.90
CA PHE A 28 -7.45 -0.06 -13.93
C PHE A 28 -6.55 0.16 -15.15
N GLN A 29 -6.89 1.17 -15.96
CA GLN A 29 -6.13 1.62 -17.10
C GLN A 29 -6.00 3.14 -17.05
N GLY A 30 -4.84 3.66 -17.43
CA GLY A 30 -4.57 5.10 -17.46
C GLY A 30 -3.47 5.51 -16.48
N ILE A 31 -3.36 6.82 -16.29
CA ILE A 31 -2.31 7.43 -15.46
C ILE A 31 -2.94 7.89 -14.13
N PRO A 32 -2.36 7.53 -12.98
CA PRO A 32 -2.74 8.08 -11.68
C PRO A 32 -2.69 9.61 -11.67
N ASP A 33 -3.57 10.22 -10.88
CA ASP A 33 -3.57 11.68 -10.67
C ASP A 33 -2.54 12.08 -9.61
N GLU A 34 -2.27 11.19 -8.65
CA GLU A 34 -1.41 11.44 -7.51
C GLU A 34 -0.67 10.16 -7.11
N VAL A 35 0.58 10.32 -6.67
CA VAL A 35 1.39 9.25 -6.09
C VAL A 35 1.91 9.71 -4.74
N LEU A 36 1.56 8.96 -3.71
CA LEU A 36 2.04 9.15 -2.35
C LEU A 36 3.20 8.20 -2.08
N HIS A 37 4.30 8.75 -1.56
CA HIS A 37 5.47 7.98 -1.18
C HIS A 37 5.53 7.82 0.32
N GLY A 38 5.64 6.58 0.77
CA GLY A 38 5.99 6.22 2.13
C GLY A 38 7.35 5.55 2.19
N ASP A 39 7.85 5.34 3.41
CA ASP A 39 9.07 4.56 3.57
C ASP A 39 8.77 3.06 3.36
N GLY A 40 9.18 2.56 2.19
CA GLY A 40 9.01 1.16 1.80
C GLY A 40 7.72 0.85 1.05
N TYR A 41 6.94 1.87 0.68
CA TYR A 41 5.74 1.70 -0.14
C TYR A 41 5.40 2.95 -0.97
N THR A 42 4.63 2.77 -2.04
CA THR A 42 3.92 3.83 -2.76
C THR A 42 2.43 3.54 -2.79
N VAL A 43 1.61 4.60 -2.84
CA VAL A 43 0.17 4.53 -3.05
C VAL A 43 -0.18 5.44 -4.21
N GLU A 44 -0.80 4.89 -5.24
CA GLU A 44 -1.24 5.66 -6.40
C GLU A 44 -2.76 5.86 -6.34
N LEU A 45 -3.19 7.07 -6.69
CA LEU A 45 -4.59 7.48 -6.63
C LEU A 45 -5.09 7.94 -8.00
N LYS A 46 -6.35 7.60 -8.28
CA LYS A 46 -7.13 8.15 -9.41
C LYS A 46 -8.48 8.60 -8.88
N ASN A 47 -8.90 9.82 -9.21
CA ASN A 47 -10.18 10.37 -8.76
C ASN A 47 -10.38 10.26 -7.23
N ARG A 48 -9.29 10.42 -6.46
CA ARG A 48 -9.25 10.28 -4.99
C ARG A 48 -9.49 8.87 -4.46
N GLU A 49 -9.48 7.86 -5.31
CA GLU A 49 -9.53 6.44 -4.94
C GLU A 49 -8.14 5.82 -5.08
N VAL A 50 -7.78 4.92 -4.17
CA VAL A 50 -6.55 4.13 -4.29
C VAL A 50 -6.73 3.13 -5.43
N VAL A 51 -5.77 3.12 -6.35
CA VAL A 51 -5.76 2.19 -7.50
C VAL A 51 -4.62 1.20 -7.41
N ILE A 52 -3.47 1.60 -6.85
CA ILE A 52 -2.29 0.77 -6.67
C ILE A 52 -1.67 1.03 -5.29
N ILE A 53 -1.20 -0.03 -4.65
CA ILE A 53 -0.32 0.00 -3.48
C ILE A 53 0.87 -0.91 -3.79
N ASP A 54 2.07 -0.35 -3.91
CA ASP A 54 3.30 -1.12 -4.10
C ASP A 54 4.14 -1.07 -2.84
N ILE A 55 4.41 -2.24 -2.25
CA ILE A 55 5.23 -2.40 -1.05
C ILE A 55 6.53 -3.05 -1.46
N TYR A 56 7.58 -2.23 -1.63
CA TYR A 56 8.89 -2.68 -2.11
C TYR A 56 9.92 -2.93 -0.99
N ASN A 57 9.60 -2.58 0.26
CA ASN A 57 10.39 -2.95 1.43
C ASN A 57 9.48 -3.38 2.60
N PRO A 58 8.86 -4.57 2.51
CA PRO A 58 7.88 -5.02 3.50
C PRO A 58 8.49 -5.22 4.89
N SER A 59 9.78 -5.54 5.00
CA SER A 59 10.47 -5.69 6.29
C SER A 59 10.54 -4.38 7.07
N SER A 60 10.90 -3.27 6.41
CA SER A 60 10.90 -1.94 7.03
C SER A 60 9.49 -1.53 7.44
N MET A 61 8.52 -1.76 6.55
CA MET A 61 7.12 -1.41 6.79
C MET A 61 6.54 -2.19 7.99
N MET A 62 6.78 -3.50 8.05
CA MET A 62 6.31 -4.36 9.14
C MET A 62 6.93 -3.98 10.47
N THR A 63 8.22 -3.63 10.49
CA THR A 63 8.90 -3.16 11.72
C THR A 63 8.23 -1.91 12.29
N LYS A 64 7.83 -0.98 11.42
CA LYS A 64 7.10 0.24 11.84
C LYS A 64 5.70 -0.08 12.34
N VAL A 65 4.93 -0.87 11.59
CA VAL A 65 3.56 -1.23 11.97
C VAL A 65 3.54 -1.96 13.32
N ILE A 66 4.41 -2.96 13.51
CA ILE A 66 4.51 -3.68 14.78
C ILE A 66 5.00 -2.76 15.90
N GLY A 67 5.99 -1.90 15.62
CA GLY A 67 6.51 -0.93 16.58
C GLY A 67 5.43 0.05 17.06
N GLU A 68 4.64 0.59 16.16
CA GLU A 68 3.55 1.53 16.46
C GLU A 68 2.39 0.87 17.22
N ASP A 69 2.00 -0.36 16.86
CA ASP A 69 0.97 -1.12 17.58
C ASP A 69 1.40 -1.48 19.00
N PHE A 70 2.68 -1.76 19.22
CA PHE A 70 3.22 -2.01 20.56
C PHE A 70 3.17 -0.75 21.44
N GLN A 71 3.49 0.42 20.87
CA GLN A 71 3.41 1.70 21.58
C GLN A 71 1.95 2.09 21.90
N ARG A 72 0.99 1.80 21.01
CA ARG A 72 -0.44 2.06 21.26
C ARG A 72 -1.05 1.16 22.34
N LYS A 73 -0.55 -0.06 22.53
CA LYS A 73 -1.04 -0.97 23.59
C LYS A 73 -0.38 -0.72 24.95
N ALA A 74 0.76 -0.02 24.98
CA ALA A 74 1.49 0.31 26.19
C ALA A 74 1.14 1.69 26.78
N ALA A 75 0.36 2.50 26.05
CA ALA A 75 -0.17 3.80 26.47
C ALA A 75 -1.62 3.67 26.96
#